data_AF-A0A951BLS2-F1
#
_entry.id   AF-A0A951BLS2-F1
#
_cell.length_a   1.000
_cell.length_b   1.000
_cell.length_c   1.000
_cell.angle_alpha   90.00
_cell.angle_beta   90.00
_cell.angle_gamma   90.00
#
_symmetry.space_group_name_H-M   'P 1'
#
loop_
_entity.id
_entity.type
_entity.pdbx_description
1 polymer ?
#
loop_
_entity_poly.entity_id
_entity_poly.type
_entity_poly.pdbx_seq_one_letter_code
_entity_poly.pdbx_strand_id
1 'polypeptide(L)'
;MTDSTCTLAAVLAELGWKPEALARRLNGFAARHGRCERMHAKTPCKWLRGDRPRSPWPALMAALVSDELGRPITTADLGWDGDDVEAVSAIRGLVLPWTAAGSLHAVRVVTDAGSMDRRILLTLLGAAACAPAHEWLIARPDAGVARSSGSPLPVGVVDHLDDIAGRLRRMDDQIGSGTLLPLVRAHLRHVLGLLDQRRYTDSVGRRLHATAAELMRLAGWSALEGGQHPQAQRYWVAALHAAHAAGDRALGANIVRSMSEQAEDLGQIRESVTLAETARAGYPGASPRVAAMLDLRTPATAQPPSAAAPWTPPSTGSATPPAPRGSRTGATGSTRPQPMPMPAPATSTWRTGVGPASTCAPRCGCRTPAMLVTARGATLIWPLPTCVRTSPRSTTPSPWPPGRWRP
;
A
#
# COMPACT_ATOMS: atom_id res chain seq x y z
N MET A 1 26.72 29.85 -18.22
CA MET A 1 25.68 28.79 -18.12
C MET A 1 26.25 27.58 -18.82
N THR A 2 26.55 26.45 -18.16
CA THR A 2 26.34 26.06 -16.76
C THR A 2 27.47 25.10 -16.34
N ASP A 3 28.46 25.58 -15.58
CA ASP A 3 29.55 24.75 -15.03
C ASP A 3 29.48 24.73 -13.51
N SER A 4 28.70 23.78 -13.00
CA SER A 4 28.73 23.30 -11.62
C SER A 4 28.40 21.82 -11.65
N THR A 5 29.38 20.98 -12.01
CA THR A 5 29.28 19.54 -11.79
C THR A 5 29.20 19.31 -10.28
N CYS A 6 27.98 19.18 -9.75
CA CYS A 6 27.79 18.63 -8.42
C CYS A 6 28.45 17.24 -8.43
N THR A 7 29.38 17.05 -7.51
CA THR A 7 29.94 15.74 -7.21
C THR A 7 29.36 15.29 -5.88
N LEU A 8 29.34 13.97 -5.65
CA LEU A 8 28.96 13.43 -4.34
C LEU A 8 29.66 14.15 -3.16
N ALA A 9 30.93 14.52 -3.33
CA ALA A 9 31.68 15.26 -2.31
C ALA A 9 31.11 16.66 -2.03
N ALA A 10 30.77 17.42 -3.08
CA ALA A 10 30.16 18.75 -2.95
C ALA A 10 28.78 18.70 -2.28
N VAL A 11 27.95 17.73 -2.67
CA VAL A 11 26.62 17.51 -2.08
C VAL A 11 26.70 17.16 -0.59
N LEU A 12 27.63 16.30 -0.19
CA LEU A 12 27.83 15.98 1.23
C LEU A 12 28.42 17.14 2.02
N ALA A 13 29.20 18.02 1.39
CA ALA A 13 29.68 19.26 2.02
C ALA A 13 28.54 20.26 2.25
N GLU A 14 27.66 20.48 1.26
CA GLU A 14 26.45 21.31 1.37
C GLU A 14 25.53 20.84 2.51
N LEU A 15 25.35 19.52 2.64
CA LEU A 15 24.56 18.89 3.70
C LEU A 15 25.29 18.77 5.06
N GLY A 16 26.61 19.01 5.12
CA GLY A 16 27.44 18.80 6.30
C GLY A 16 27.57 17.32 6.74
N TRP A 17 27.40 16.37 5.83
CA TRP A 17 27.34 14.93 6.14
C TRP A 17 28.68 14.22 6.01
N LYS A 18 29.06 13.50 7.07
CA LYS A 18 30.16 12.51 7.03
C LYS A 18 29.70 11.21 6.33
N PRO A 19 30.62 10.42 5.74
CA PRO A 19 30.27 9.15 5.06
C PRO A 19 29.44 8.18 5.92
N GLU A 20 29.70 8.10 7.22
CA GLU A 20 28.97 7.26 8.17
C GLU A 20 27.56 7.81 8.47
N ALA A 21 27.37 9.13 8.44
CA ALA A 21 26.07 9.76 8.57
C ALA A 21 25.22 9.49 7.32
N LEU A 22 25.81 9.65 6.13
CA LEU A 22 25.21 9.26 4.87
C LEU A 22 24.78 7.78 4.87
N ALA A 23 25.64 6.86 5.30
CA ALA A 23 25.31 5.43 5.31
C ALA A 23 24.11 5.12 6.23
N ARG A 24 24.02 5.78 7.40
CA ARG A 24 22.86 5.66 8.29
C ARG A 24 21.60 6.23 7.66
N ARG A 25 21.67 7.43 7.07
CA ARG A 25 20.51 8.07 6.41
C ARG A 25 20.01 7.24 5.22
N LEU A 26 20.89 6.75 4.35
CA LEU A 26 20.53 5.87 3.23
C LEU A 26 19.90 4.55 3.67
N ASN A 27 20.39 3.93 4.75
CA ASN A 27 19.77 2.73 5.31
C ASN A 27 18.36 3.01 5.88
N GLY A 28 18.18 4.15 6.55
CA GLY A 28 16.85 4.59 7.02
C GLY A 28 15.91 4.91 5.86
N PHE A 29 16.40 5.61 4.84
CA PHE A 29 15.64 5.95 3.63
C PHE A 29 15.20 4.68 2.88
N ALA A 30 16.12 3.74 2.64
CA ALA A 30 15.79 2.44 2.04
C ALA A 30 14.71 1.69 2.84
N ALA A 31 14.83 1.64 4.18
CA ALA A 31 13.85 1.00 5.04
C ALA A 31 12.45 1.66 4.96
N ARG A 32 12.36 3.00 4.98
CA ARG A 32 11.08 3.73 4.78
C ARG A 32 10.44 3.45 3.41
N HIS A 33 11.22 2.99 2.42
CA HIS A 33 10.74 2.65 1.09
C HIS A 33 10.47 1.14 0.93
N GLY A 34 10.36 0.40 2.04
CA GLY A 34 10.06 -1.03 2.06
C GLY A 34 11.21 -1.92 1.62
N ARG A 35 12.45 -1.41 1.62
CA ARG A 35 13.62 -2.13 1.12
C ARG A 35 14.44 -2.78 2.23
N CYS A 36 14.86 -4.02 2.00
CA CYS A 36 15.66 -4.80 2.95
C CYS A 36 17.18 -4.62 2.75
N GLU A 37 17.64 -4.01 1.65
CA GLU A 37 19.09 -3.82 1.44
C GLU A 37 19.68 -2.87 2.49
N ARG A 38 20.80 -3.29 3.09
CA ARG A 38 21.58 -2.46 4.01
C ARG A 38 23.00 -2.29 3.52
N MET A 39 23.53 -1.10 3.72
CA MET A 39 24.88 -0.69 3.40
C MET A 39 25.75 -0.57 4.66
N HIS A 40 26.98 -1.05 4.59
CA HIS A 40 27.96 -0.92 5.67
C HIS A 40 28.49 0.53 5.76
N ALA A 41 28.76 1.02 6.97
CA ALA A 41 29.10 2.43 7.25
C ALA A 41 30.28 2.98 6.44
N LYS A 42 31.29 2.15 6.13
CA LYS A 42 32.47 2.53 5.33
C LYS A 42 32.27 2.50 3.80
N THR A 43 31.08 2.11 3.32
CA THR A 43 30.85 1.96 1.86
C THR A 43 30.89 3.29 1.11
N PRO A 44 30.31 4.40 1.61
CA PRO A 44 30.39 5.68 0.90
C PRO A 44 31.81 6.24 0.79
N CYS A 45 32.75 5.84 1.66
CA CYS A 45 34.17 6.17 1.53
C CYS A 45 34.83 5.52 0.30
N LYS A 46 34.19 4.54 -0.33
CA LYS A 46 34.58 4.03 -1.66
C LYS A 46 34.04 4.93 -2.77
N TRP A 47 32.77 5.33 -2.67
CA TRP A 47 32.12 6.18 -3.66
C TRP A 47 32.79 7.55 -3.80
N LEU A 48 33.20 8.14 -2.68
CA LEU A 48 33.99 9.37 -2.66
C LEU A 48 35.40 9.25 -3.27
N ARG A 49 35.86 8.02 -3.57
CA ARG A 49 37.12 7.74 -4.28
C ARG A 49 36.91 7.30 -5.74
N GLY A 50 35.68 7.36 -6.24
CA GLY A 50 35.33 7.04 -7.63
C GLY A 50 34.63 5.70 -7.85
N ASP A 51 34.46 4.84 -6.83
CA ASP A 51 33.72 3.58 -7.00
C ASP A 51 32.23 3.86 -7.30
N ARG A 52 31.70 3.34 -8.41
CA ARG A 52 30.26 3.45 -8.71
C ARG A 52 29.42 2.56 -7.74
N PRO A 53 28.36 3.08 -7.11
CA PRO A 53 27.40 2.25 -6.40
C PRO A 53 26.64 1.31 -7.34
N ARG A 54 26.37 0.08 -6.89
CA ARG A 54 25.41 -0.79 -7.57
C ARG A 54 23.97 -0.29 -7.36
N SER A 55 23.10 -0.47 -8.36
CA SER A 55 21.64 -0.35 -8.18
C SER A 55 21.16 -1.14 -6.94
N PRO A 56 20.23 -0.61 -6.12
CA PRO A 56 19.44 0.62 -6.28
C PRO A 56 20.08 1.89 -5.68
N TRP A 57 21.34 1.83 -5.20
CA TRP A 57 21.91 2.90 -4.37
C TRP A 57 22.06 4.28 -5.06
N PRO A 58 22.38 4.40 -6.36
CA PRO A 58 22.40 5.70 -7.04
C PRO A 58 21.03 6.41 -6.97
N ALA A 59 19.96 5.66 -7.23
CA ALA A 59 18.59 6.15 -7.22
C ALA A 59 18.12 6.58 -5.83
N LEU A 60 18.41 5.76 -4.81
CA LEU A 60 18.10 6.07 -3.40
C LEU A 60 18.87 7.30 -2.92
N MET A 61 20.11 7.50 -3.37
CA MET A 61 20.91 8.70 -3.07
C MET A 61 20.30 9.95 -3.71
N ALA A 62 20.05 9.92 -5.01
CA ALA A 62 19.42 11.03 -5.75
C ALA A 62 18.12 11.48 -5.06
N ALA A 63 17.26 10.52 -4.70
CA ALA A 63 16.02 10.78 -3.98
C ALA A 63 16.23 11.35 -2.56
N LEU A 64 17.10 10.76 -1.75
CA LEU A 64 17.38 11.22 -0.38
C LEU A 64 17.94 12.65 -0.37
N VAL A 65 18.91 12.94 -1.25
CA VAL A 65 19.50 14.27 -1.36
C VAL A 65 18.47 15.27 -1.86
N SER A 66 17.62 14.89 -2.82
CA SER A 66 16.56 15.77 -3.32
C SER A 66 15.55 16.16 -2.23
N ASP A 67 15.17 15.21 -1.36
CA ASP A 67 14.28 15.41 -0.22
C ASP A 67 14.91 16.36 0.82
N GLU A 68 16.21 16.23 1.10
CA GLU A 68 16.89 17.02 2.13
C GLU A 68 17.42 18.39 1.66
N LEU A 69 17.68 18.58 0.37
CA LEU A 69 18.01 19.88 -0.22
C LEU A 69 16.79 20.65 -0.75
N GLY A 70 15.62 20.01 -0.87
CA GLY A 70 14.42 20.63 -1.42
C GLY A 70 14.50 20.99 -2.92
N ARG A 71 15.49 20.44 -3.64
CA ARG A 71 15.72 20.65 -5.08
C ARG A 71 16.02 19.31 -5.77
N PRO A 72 15.59 19.08 -7.03
CA PRO A 72 15.89 17.83 -7.72
C PRO A 72 17.40 17.66 -7.93
N ILE A 73 17.89 16.48 -7.59
CA ILE A 73 19.26 16.00 -7.82
C ILE A 73 19.15 14.63 -8.51
N THR A 74 19.76 14.49 -9.68
CA THR A 74 19.79 13.25 -10.45
C THR A 74 21.00 12.38 -10.11
N THR A 75 21.11 11.17 -10.68
CA THR A 75 22.32 10.36 -10.56
C THR A 75 23.51 10.97 -11.31
N ALA A 76 23.26 11.67 -12.42
CA ALA A 76 24.27 12.43 -13.16
C ALA A 76 24.83 13.58 -12.31
N ASP A 77 23.96 14.31 -11.58
CA ASP A 77 24.35 15.36 -10.61
C ASP A 77 25.13 14.83 -9.38
N LEU A 78 25.36 13.51 -9.30
CA LEU A 78 26.19 12.86 -8.28
C LEU A 78 27.47 12.27 -8.86
N GLY A 79 27.65 12.33 -10.19
CA GLY A 79 28.75 11.73 -10.94
C GLY A 79 28.50 10.28 -11.40
N TRP A 80 27.25 9.84 -11.55
CA TRP A 80 26.88 8.47 -11.94
C TRP A 80 25.93 8.43 -13.16
N ASP A 81 26.50 8.37 -14.36
CA ASP A 81 25.77 8.33 -15.63
C ASP A 81 25.36 6.90 -16.03
N GLY A 82 24.09 6.66 -16.40
CA GLY A 82 23.68 5.42 -17.08
C GLY A 82 22.25 4.93 -16.76
N ASP A 83 21.89 3.78 -17.34
CA ASP A 83 20.60 3.06 -17.19
C ASP A 83 20.43 2.44 -15.77
N ASP A 84 20.51 3.27 -14.74
CA ASP A 84 20.13 2.91 -13.37
C ASP A 84 18.60 2.98 -13.18
N VAL A 85 18.12 2.45 -12.05
CA VAL A 85 16.70 2.50 -11.67
C VAL A 85 16.28 3.97 -11.47
N GLU A 86 15.23 4.42 -12.15
CA GLU A 86 14.69 5.77 -12.00
C GLU A 86 14.02 5.91 -10.62
N ALA A 87 14.47 6.85 -9.80
CA ALA A 87 13.78 7.23 -8.57
C ALA A 87 12.65 8.20 -8.88
N VAL A 88 11.42 7.82 -8.54
CA VAL A 88 10.19 8.44 -9.03
C VAL A 88 9.22 8.64 -7.87
N SER A 89 8.68 9.86 -7.71
CA SER A 89 7.66 10.10 -6.68
C SER A 89 6.49 9.13 -6.77
N ALA A 90 6.02 8.63 -5.62
CA ALA A 90 4.82 7.79 -5.48
C ALA A 90 3.59 8.36 -6.23
N ILE A 91 3.49 9.69 -6.31
CA ILE A 91 2.41 10.42 -6.99
C ILE A 91 2.67 10.72 -8.46
N ARG A 92 3.69 10.13 -9.11
CA ARG A 92 3.87 10.26 -10.57
C ARG A 92 2.62 9.74 -11.29
N GLY A 93 2.02 10.60 -12.12
CA GLY A 93 0.75 10.36 -12.79
C GLY A 93 -0.50 10.56 -11.90
N LEU A 94 -0.35 11.09 -10.69
CA LEU A 94 -1.46 11.39 -9.76
C LEU A 94 -1.62 12.88 -9.41
N VAL A 95 -0.73 13.74 -9.92
CA VAL A 95 -0.96 15.19 -10.01
C VAL A 95 -1.96 15.42 -11.15
N LEU A 96 -3.24 15.58 -10.79
CA LEU A 96 -4.37 15.52 -11.71
C LEU A 96 -5.42 16.56 -11.31
N PRO A 97 -6.22 17.09 -12.25
CA PRO A 97 -7.34 17.96 -11.92
C PRO A 97 -8.41 17.19 -11.14
N TRP A 98 -8.90 17.77 -10.05
CA TRP A 98 -9.93 17.22 -9.15
C TRP A 98 -11.30 17.14 -9.86
N THR A 99 -11.43 16.13 -10.72
CA THR A 99 -12.52 15.97 -11.69
C THR A 99 -12.85 14.48 -11.89
N ALA A 100 -14.00 14.17 -12.49
CA ALA A 100 -14.37 12.82 -12.89
C ALA A 100 -13.30 12.15 -13.78
N ALA A 101 -12.72 12.92 -14.72
CA ALA A 101 -11.69 12.44 -15.64
C ALA A 101 -10.34 12.23 -14.92
N GLY A 102 -9.94 13.14 -14.04
CA GLY A 102 -8.76 12.96 -13.17
C GLY A 102 -8.90 11.74 -12.27
N SER A 103 -10.09 11.53 -11.69
CA SER A 103 -10.40 10.34 -10.90
C SER A 103 -10.26 9.04 -11.70
N LEU A 104 -10.83 8.96 -12.90
CA LEU A 104 -10.66 7.79 -13.77
C LEU A 104 -9.19 7.54 -14.13
N HIS A 105 -8.42 8.60 -14.39
CA HIS A 105 -6.98 8.49 -14.63
C HIS A 105 -6.24 7.97 -13.39
N ALA A 106 -6.56 8.46 -12.19
CA ALA A 106 -5.96 8.02 -10.94
C ALA A 106 -6.22 6.53 -10.66
N VAL A 107 -7.46 6.06 -10.86
CA VAL A 107 -7.83 4.63 -10.76
C VAL A 107 -7.00 3.81 -11.74
N ARG A 108 -6.91 4.22 -13.01
CA ARG A 108 -6.11 3.53 -14.04
C ARG A 108 -4.64 3.42 -13.63
N VAL A 109 -4.03 4.54 -13.22
CA VAL A 109 -2.63 4.65 -12.83
C VAL A 109 -2.23 3.69 -11.71
N VAL A 110 -3.09 3.45 -10.70
CA VAL A 110 -2.80 2.47 -9.63
C VAL A 110 -3.23 1.05 -9.94
N THR A 111 -4.11 0.86 -10.92
CA THR A 111 -4.58 -0.45 -11.38
C THR A 111 -3.57 -1.10 -12.32
N ASP A 112 -3.02 -0.32 -13.25
CA ASP A 112 -2.02 -0.77 -14.24
C ASP A 112 -0.61 -0.90 -13.61
N ALA A 113 -0.41 -0.37 -12.39
CA ALA A 113 0.82 -0.50 -11.60
C ALA A 113 1.21 -1.95 -11.24
N GLY A 114 0.36 -2.94 -11.52
CA GLY A 114 0.76 -4.36 -11.52
C GLY A 114 1.87 -4.69 -12.52
N SER A 115 2.12 -3.80 -13.50
CA SER A 115 3.22 -3.86 -14.45
C SER A 115 4.15 -2.64 -14.33
N MET A 116 4.46 -2.19 -13.11
CA MET A 116 5.59 -1.27 -12.92
C MET A 116 6.88 -1.90 -13.45
N ASP A 117 7.60 -1.13 -14.29
CA ASP A 117 8.91 -1.54 -14.77
C ASP A 117 9.84 -1.81 -13.57
N ARG A 118 10.63 -2.88 -13.64
CA ARG A 118 11.67 -3.21 -12.65
C ARG A 118 12.73 -2.09 -12.54
N ARG A 119 12.75 -1.18 -13.50
CA ARG A 119 13.55 0.05 -13.56
C ARG A 119 12.95 1.25 -12.81
N ILE A 120 11.80 1.14 -12.15
CA ILE A 120 11.21 2.25 -11.37
C ILE A 120 11.28 1.96 -9.86
N LEU A 121 11.83 2.92 -9.11
CA LEU A 121 11.82 2.97 -7.64
C LEU A 121 10.84 4.06 -7.19
N LEU A 122 9.72 3.67 -6.58
CA LEU A 122 8.82 4.66 -5.98
C LEU A 122 9.44 5.31 -4.73
N THR A 123 9.33 6.62 -4.64
CA THR A 123 9.79 7.43 -3.53
C THR A 123 8.64 8.06 -2.77
N LEU A 124 8.71 8.04 -1.43
CA LEU A 124 7.78 8.78 -0.60
C LEU A 124 7.93 10.28 -0.87
N LEU A 125 6.80 10.99 -0.91
CA LEU A 125 6.78 12.38 -0.53
C LEU A 125 7.03 12.47 0.98
N GLY A 126 7.98 13.32 1.40
CA GLY A 126 8.12 13.80 2.78
C GLY A 126 6.99 14.76 3.13
N ALA A 127 7.32 16.00 3.53
CA ALA A 127 6.33 17.02 3.88
C ALA A 127 5.29 17.32 2.77
N ALA A 128 5.63 17.07 1.51
CA ALA A 128 4.70 17.19 0.37
C ALA A 128 3.53 16.17 0.42
N ALA A 129 3.55 15.17 1.30
CA ALA A 129 2.44 14.24 1.51
C ALA A 129 1.13 14.92 1.91
N CYS A 130 1.19 16.10 2.54
CA CYS A 130 0.00 16.87 2.92
C CYS A 130 -0.70 17.56 1.74
N ALA A 131 0.01 17.82 0.63
CA ALA A 131 -0.53 18.63 -0.48
C ALA A 131 -1.81 18.04 -1.12
N PRO A 132 -1.88 16.74 -1.48
CA PRO A 132 -3.11 16.16 -2.03
C PRO A 132 -4.30 16.22 -1.05
N ALA A 133 -4.05 16.17 0.26
CA ALA A 133 -5.10 16.28 1.27
C ALA A 133 -5.64 17.71 1.41
N HIS A 134 -4.76 18.72 1.37
CA HIS A 134 -5.16 20.12 1.35
C HIS A 134 -5.89 20.49 0.04
N GLU A 135 -5.41 20.01 -1.11
CA GLU A 135 -6.08 20.21 -2.39
C GLU A 135 -7.48 19.58 -2.39
N TRP A 136 -7.62 18.33 -1.91
CA TRP A 136 -8.92 17.67 -1.75
C TRP A 136 -9.89 18.48 -0.86
N LEU A 137 -9.38 19.06 0.23
CA LEU A 137 -10.17 19.84 1.18
C LEU A 137 -10.84 21.05 0.48
N ILE A 138 -10.04 21.81 -0.29
CA ILE A 138 -10.46 23.03 -0.99
C ILE A 138 -11.14 22.78 -2.34
N ALA A 139 -10.94 21.61 -2.95
CA ALA A 139 -11.54 21.24 -4.22
C ALA A 139 -13.08 21.26 -4.15
N ARG A 140 -13.70 21.89 -5.15
CA ARG A 140 -15.17 21.90 -5.32
C ARG A 140 -15.60 20.66 -6.09
N PRO A 141 -16.66 19.95 -5.67
CA PRO A 141 -17.16 18.80 -6.41
C PRO A 141 -17.56 19.17 -7.85
N ASP A 142 -17.22 18.30 -8.80
CA ASP A 142 -17.68 18.39 -10.19
C ASP A 142 -19.20 18.39 -10.28
N ALA A 143 -19.72 19.12 -11.29
CA ALA A 143 -21.16 19.23 -11.56
C ALA A 143 -21.84 17.88 -11.85
N GLY A 144 -21.07 16.86 -12.26
CA GLY A 144 -21.53 15.48 -12.36
C GLY A 144 -20.44 14.52 -12.84
N VAL A 145 -20.63 13.23 -12.56
CA VAL A 145 -19.75 12.12 -12.97
C VAL A 145 -20.43 11.17 -13.98
N ALA A 146 -21.60 11.54 -14.51
CA ALA A 146 -22.32 10.74 -15.49
C ALA A 146 -21.51 10.51 -16.78
N ARG A 147 -21.66 9.31 -17.38
CA ARG A 147 -20.99 8.94 -18.64
C ARG A 147 -22.03 8.51 -19.67
N SER A 148 -22.16 9.28 -20.75
CA SER A 148 -23.14 9.04 -21.83
C SER A 148 -22.65 8.04 -22.90
N SER A 149 -21.34 7.81 -22.99
CA SER A 149 -20.69 6.92 -23.95
C SER A 149 -20.49 5.49 -23.42
N GLY A 150 -20.53 4.49 -24.31
CA GLY A 150 -20.22 3.09 -23.96
C GLY A 150 -21.46 2.20 -23.83
N SER A 151 -21.24 0.94 -23.50
CA SER A 151 -22.34 -0.04 -23.40
C SER A 151 -23.14 0.15 -22.10
N PRO A 152 -24.48 -0.09 -22.07
CA PRO A 152 -25.28 0.10 -20.87
C PRO A 152 -24.74 -0.73 -19.69
N LEU A 153 -24.60 -0.15 -18.51
CA LEU A 153 -24.20 -0.92 -17.31
C LEU A 153 -25.28 -1.96 -16.97
N PRO A 154 -24.94 -3.25 -16.67
CA PRO A 154 -25.95 -4.27 -16.39
C PRO A 154 -26.66 -4.02 -15.05
N VAL A 155 -27.96 -4.31 -14.99
CA VAL A 155 -28.79 -4.10 -13.80
C VAL A 155 -28.22 -4.86 -12.60
N GLY A 156 -28.24 -4.24 -11.41
CA GLY A 156 -27.79 -4.84 -10.15
C GLY A 156 -26.27 -4.91 -9.95
N VAL A 157 -25.44 -4.64 -10.97
CA VAL A 157 -23.98 -4.75 -10.85
C VAL A 157 -23.39 -3.81 -9.81
N VAL A 158 -23.91 -2.58 -9.70
CA VAL A 158 -23.41 -1.61 -8.71
C VAL A 158 -23.85 -1.97 -7.29
N ASP A 159 -25.07 -2.51 -7.13
CA ASP A 159 -25.53 -3.02 -5.84
C ASP A 159 -24.65 -4.19 -5.36
N HIS A 160 -24.29 -5.09 -6.27
CA HIS A 160 -23.37 -6.19 -5.98
C HIS A 160 -21.94 -5.70 -5.64
N LEU A 161 -21.48 -4.62 -6.27
CA LEU A 161 -20.16 -4.04 -6.00
C LEU A 161 -20.08 -3.35 -4.63
N ASP A 162 -21.13 -2.65 -4.23
CA ASP A 162 -21.22 -2.05 -2.89
C ASP A 162 -21.27 -3.15 -1.82
N ASP A 163 -22.00 -4.24 -2.07
CA ASP A 163 -22.01 -5.46 -1.24
C ASP A 163 -20.62 -6.09 -1.11
N ILE A 164 -19.88 -6.20 -2.22
CA ILE A 164 -18.50 -6.73 -2.24
C ILE A 164 -17.58 -5.81 -1.43
N ALA A 165 -17.60 -4.49 -1.66
CA ALA A 165 -16.75 -3.55 -0.93
C ALA A 165 -17.04 -3.59 0.58
N GLY A 166 -18.33 -3.64 0.97
CA GLY A 166 -18.75 -3.80 2.36
C GLY A 166 -18.33 -5.13 2.99
N ARG A 167 -18.29 -6.22 2.23
CA ARG A 167 -17.78 -7.53 2.68
C ARG A 167 -16.26 -7.50 2.83
N LEU A 168 -15.52 -6.97 1.85
CA LEU A 168 -14.07 -6.87 1.89
C LEU A 168 -13.60 -6.04 3.09
N ARG A 169 -14.23 -4.89 3.37
CA ARG A 169 -13.95 -4.08 4.56
C ARG A 169 -14.09 -4.89 5.86
N ARG A 170 -15.18 -5.65 6.02
CA ARG A 170 -15.39 -6.50 7.23
C ARG A 170 -14.42 -7.69 7.32
N MET A 171 -13.89 -8.16 6.20
CA MET A 171 -12.87 -9.22 6.18
C MET A 171 -11.48 -8.67 6.52
N ASP A 172 -11.18 -7.44 6.10
CA ASP A 172 -9.98 -6.67 6.45
C ASP A 172 -9.83 -6.59 7.97
N ASP A 173 -10.91 -6.15 8.65
CA ASP A 173 -11.05 -6.06 10.11
C ASP A 173 -10.84 -7.40 10.87
N GLN A 174 -10.87 -8.55 10.18
CA GLN A 174 -10.92 -9.89 10.80
C GLN A 174 -9.71 -10.79 10.48
N ILE A 175 -9.19 -10.73 9.25
CA ILE A 175 -8.23 -11.69 8.70
C ILE A 175 -6.85 -11.03 8.45
N GLY A 176 -6.79 -9.70 8.41
CA GLY A 176 -5.60 -8.93 8.06
C GLY A 176 -5.47 -8.73 6.54
N SER A 177 -5.05 -7.54 6.15
CA SER A 177 -5.31 -7.02 4.80
C SER A 177 -4.50 -7.70 3.69
N GLY A 178 -3.27 -8.17 4.01
CA GLY A 178 -2.33 -8.73 3.04
C GLY A 178 -2.86 -9.94 2.26
N THR A 179 -3.76 -10.73 2.85
CA THR A 179 -4.40 -11.88 2.18
C THR A 179 -5.44 -11.44 1.13
N LEU A 180 -6.04 -10.26 1.32
CA LEU A 180 -7.14 -9.75 0.48
C LEU A 180 -6.64 -8.93 -0.71
N LEU A 181 -5.41 -8.41 -0.68
CA LEU A 181 -4.86 -7.54 -1.73
C LEU A 181 -5.01 -8.09 -3.18
N PRO A 182 -4.81 -9.39 -3.48
CA PRO A 182 -5.05 -9.92 -4.83
C PRO A 182 -6.53 -9.81 -5.27
N LEU A 183 -7.46 -10.03 -4.34
CA LEU A 183 -8.91 -9.96 -4.56
C LEU A 183 -9.36 -8.50 -4.71
N VAL A 184 -8.88 -7.61 -3.84
CA VAL A 184 -9.09 -6.15 -3.92
C VAL A 184 -8.62 -5.62 -5.28
N ARG A 185 -7.42 -5.99 -5.74
CA ARG A 185 -6.89 -5.63 -7.07
C ARG A 185 -7.69 -6.22 -8.23
N ALA A 186 -8.32 -7.39 -8.06
CA ALA A 186 -9.21 -7.96 -9.08
C ALA A 186 -10.51 -7.16 -9.20
N HIS A 187 -11.13 -6.80 -8.09
CA HIS A 187 -12.32 -5.95 -8.09
C HIS A 187 -12.02 -4.53 -8.58
N LEU A 188 -10.87 -3.94 -8.22
CA LEU A 188 -10.48 -2.62 -8.71
C LEU A 188 -10.33 -2.59 -10.25
N ARG A 189 -9.70 -3.62 -10.84
CA ARG A 189 -9.66 -3.79 -12.30
C ARG A 189 -11.05 -3.89 -12.93
N HIS A 190 -11.99 -4.57 -12.28
CA HIS A 190 -13.36 -4.66 -12.77
C HIS A 190 -14.09 -3.31 -12.71
N VAL A 191 -13.99 -2.59 -11.59
CA VAL A 191 -14.58 -1.25 -11.43
C VAL A 191 -13.97 -0.25 -12.43
N LEU A 192 -12.67 -0.28 -12.67
CA LEU A 192 -12.02 0.51 -13.73
C LEU A 192 -12.65 0.23 -15.10
N GLY A 193 -12.83 -1.04 -15.46
CA GLY A 193 -13.50 -1.42 -16.71
C GLY A 193 -14.92 -0.89 -16.82
N LEU A 194 -15.66 -0.80 -15.70
CA LEU A 194 -17.01 -0.23 -15.68
C LEU A 194 -17.01 1.29 -15.88
N LEU A 195 -16.15 2.01 -15.15
CA LEU A 195 -15.98 3.46 -15.28
C LEU A 195 -15.52 3.85 -16.71
N ASP A 196 -14.65 3.05 -17.32
CA ASP A 196 -14.07 3.34 -18.63
C ASP A 196 -14.99 2.94 -19.81
N GLN A 197 -15.70 1.81 -19.72
CA GLN A 197 -16.35 1.20 -20.90
C GLN A 197 -17.88 1.25 -20.89
N ARG A 198 -18.51 1.69 -19.80
CA ARG A 198 -19.98 1.69 -19.68
C ARG A 198 -20.59 3.09 -19.67
N ARG A 199 -21.85 3.15 -20.12
CA ARG A 199 -22.75 4.28 -19.93
C ARG A 199 -23.46 4.16 -18.58
N TYR A 200 -23.50 5.24 -17.81
CA TYR A 200 -24.13 5.30 -16.48
C TYR A 200 -24.58 6.72 -16.09
N THR A 201 -25.58 6.80 -15.21
CA THR A 201 -26.10 8.05 -14.63
C THR A 201 -25.13 8.62 -13.58
N ASP A 202 -25.34 9.87 -13.17
CA ASP A 202 -24.55 10.51 -12.11
C ASP A 202 -24.56 9.69 -10.80
N SER A 203 -25.74 9.27 -10.35
CA SER A 203 -25.93 8.44 -9.15
C SER A 203 -25.16 7.12 -9.20
N VAL A 204 -25.12 6.46 -10.35
CA VAL A 204 -24.37 5.21 -10.56
C VAL A 204 -22.87 5.49 -10.64
N GLY A 205 -22.45 6.58 -11.30
CA GLY A 205 -21.06 6.99 -11.37
C GLY A 205 -20.48 7.29 -9.99
N ARG A 206 -21.21 8.02 -9.14
CA ARG A 206 -20.78 8.33 -7.76
C ARG A 206 -20.55 7.07 -6.94
N ARG A 207 -21.46 6.09 -7.04
CA ARG A 207 -21.31 4.77 -6.41
C ARG A 207 -20.07 4.04 -6.90
N LEU A 208 -19.86 3.94 -8.23
CA LEU A 208 -18.65 3.31 -8.80
C LEU A 208 -17.35 3.99 -8.33
N HIS A 209 -17.31 5.32 -8.28
CA HIS A 209 -16.16 6.06 -7.74
C HIS A 209 -15.98 5.82 -6.23
N ALA A 210 -17.04 5.70 -5.44
CA ALA A 210 -16.97 5.33 -4.02
C ALA A 210 -16.45 3.89 -3.82
N THR A 211 -16.93 2.93 -4.63
CA THR A 211 -16.40 1.56 -4.63
C THR A 211 -14.90 1.56 -4.97
N ALA A 212 -14.48 2.32 -5.99
CA ALA A 212 -13.08 2.43 -6.39
C ALA A 212 -12.21 3.04 -5.27
N ALA A 213 -12.69 4.13 -4.64
CA ALA A 213 -12.04 4.78 -3.51
C ALA A 213 -11.84 3.82 -2.33
N GLU A 214 -12.88 3.06 -1.96
CA GLU A 214 -12.80 2.07 -0.88
C GLU A 214 -11.84 0.92 -1.21
N LEU A 215 -11.87 0.38 -2.43
CA LEU A 215 -10.95 -0.67 -2.86
C LEU A 215 -9.49 -0.19 -2.87
N MET A 216 -9.24 1.04 -3.32
CA MET A 216 -7.90 1.64 -3.23
C MET A 216 -7.48 1.90 -1.79
N ARG A 217 -8.41 2.30 -0.91
CA ARG A 217 -8.15 2.46 0.54
C ARG A 217 -7.72 1.14 1.19
N LEU A 218 -8.42 0.03 0.90
CA LEU A 218 -8.03 -1.30 1.37
C LEU A 218 -6.65 -1.71 0.81
N ALA A 219 -6.39 -1.47 -0.48
CA ALA A 219 -5.09 -1.75 -1.08
C ALA A 219 -3.95 -0.90 -0.51
N GLY A 220 -4.25 0.34 -0.09
CA GLY A 220 -3.35 1.23 0.65
C GLY A 220 -2.96 0.66 2.00
N TRP A 221 -3.92 0.13 2.76
CA TRP A 221 -3.64 -0.52 4.05
C TRP A 221 -2.75 -1.75 3.88
N SER A 222 -3.03 -2.61 2.88
CA SER A 222 -2.17 -3.77 2.59
C SER A 222 -0.76 -3.40 2.14
N ALA A 223 -0.58 -2.24 1.49
CA ALA A 223 0.74 -1.74 1.18
C ALA A 223 1.45 -1.21 2.44
N LEU A 224 0.73 -0.54 3.34
CA LEU A 224 1.27 0.02 4.60
C LEU A 224 1.68 -1.09 5.59
N GLU A 225 0.81 -2.07 5.86
CA GLU A 225 1.14 -3.25 6.69
C GLU A 225 2.30 -4.06 6.09
N GLY A 226 2.43 -4.07 4.76
CA GLY A 226 3.54 -4.69 4.03
C GLY A 226 4.84 -3.86 4.01
N GLY A 227 4.91 -2.73 4.73
CA GLY A 227 6.05 -1.81 4.74
C GLY A 227 6.30 -1.05 3.43
N GLN A 228 5.41 -1.18 2.44
CA GLN A 228 5.51 -0.56 1.12
C GLN A 228 4.91 0.87 1.15
N HIS A 229 5.41 1.72 2.04
CA HIS A 229 4.90 3.08 2.24
C HIS A 229 4.75 3.92 0.94
N PRO A 230 5.69 3.91 -0.04
CA PRO A 230 5.48 4.62 -1.31
C PRO A 230 4.25 4.12 -2.08
N GLN A 231 3.99 2.81 -2.04
CA GLN A 231 2.83 2.20 -2.69
C GLN A 231 1.53 2.49 -1.94
N ALA A 232 1.57 2.58 -0.61
CA ALA A 232 0.43 3.02 0.21
C ALA A 232 0.04 4.47 -0.14
N GLN A 233 1.00 5.40 -0.13
CA GLN A 233 0.80 6.81 -0.48
C GLN A 233 0.19 6.97 -1.87
N ARG A 234 0.67 6.19 -2.84
CA ARG A 234 0.14 6.13 -4.21
C ARG A 234 -1.33 5.69 -4.25
N TYR A 235 -1.72 4.70 -3.45
CA TYR A 235 -3.13 4.30 -3.34
C TYR A 235 -3.98 5.36 -2.62
N TRP A 236 -3.47 5.99 -1.56
CA TRP A 236 -4.22 7.03 -0.84
C TRP A 236 -4.58 8.22 -1.74
N VAL A 237 -3.63 8.74 -2.51
CA VAL A 237 -3.88 9.88 -3.40
C VAL A 237 -4.87 9.51 -4.51
N ALA A 238 -4.79 8.31 -5.08
CA ALA A 238 -5.76 7.86 -6.07
C ALA A 238 -7.16 7.60 -5.46
N ALA A 239 -7.22 7.06 -4.24
CA ALA A 239 -8.46 6.93 -3.48
C ALA A 239 -9.10 8.29 -3.18
N LEU A 240 -8.29 9.32 -2.92
CA LEU A 240 -8.76 10.66 -2.60
C LEU A 240 -9.43 11.34 -3.81
N HIS A 241 -8.84 11.20 -5.01
CA HIS A 241 -9.48 11.61 -6.27
C HIS A 241 -10.80 10.87 -6.52
N ALA A 242 -10.89 9.58 -6.19
CA ALA A 242 -12.12 8.80 -6.32
C ALA A 242 -13.20 9.17 -5.29
N ALA A 243 -12.84 9.40 -4.03
CA ALA A 243 -13.76 9.89 -3.02
C ALA A 243 -14.29 11.30 -3.37
N HIS A 244 -13.43 12.15 -3.94
CA HIS A 244 -13.83 13.46 -4.45
C HIS A 244 -14.88 13.34 -5.57
N ALA A 245 -14.61 12.53 -6.61
CA ALA A 245 -15.56 12.32 -7.71
C ALA A 245 -16.89 11.69 -7.23
N ALA A 246 -16.84 10.80 -6.24
CA ALA A 246 -18.05 10.29 -5.59
C ALA A 246 -18.88 11.38 -4.88
N GLY A 247 -18.23 12.46 -4.43
CA GLY A 247 -18.79 13.44 -3.50
C GLY A 247 -18.79 12.95 -2.03
N ASP A 248 -18.10 11.85 -1.74
CA ASP A 248 -18.07 11.23 -0.41
C ASP A 248 -16.99 11.88 0.47
N ARG A 249 -17.39 12.94 1.17
CA ARG A 249 -16.54 13.65 2.12
C ARG A 249 -16.14 12.80 3.33
N ALA A 250 -16.96 11.83 3.74
CA ALA A 250 -16.67 10.96 4.88
C ALA A 250 -15.58 9.93 4.51
N LEU A 251 -15.68 9.32 3.33
CA LEU A 251 -14.66 8.43 2.80
C LEU A 251 -13.36 9.18 2.51
N GLY A 252 -13.42 10.39 1.96
CA GLY A 252 -12.26 11.25 1.76
C GLY A 252 -11.52 11.57 3.08
N ALA A 253 -12.25 11.99 4.12
CA ALA A 253 -11.67 12.20 5.45
C ALA A 253 -11.04 10.93 6.04
N ASN A 254 -11.66 9.76 5.83
CA ASN A 254 -11.10 8.48 6.26
C ASN A 254 -9.80 8.11 5.51
N ILE A 255 -9.67 8.47 4.24
CA ILE A 255 -8.43 8.28 3.46
C ILE A 255 -7.34 9.24 3.93
N VAL A 256 -7.65 10.53 4.17
CA VAL A 256 -6.69 11.49 4.74
C VAL A 256 -6.21 11.03 6.12
N ARG A 257 -7.10 10.43 6.93
CA ARG A 257 -6.70 9.79 8.19
C ARG A 257 -5.72 8.64 7.97
N SER A 258 -5.92 7.76 6.99
CA SER A 258 -4.92 6.71 6.69
C SER A 258 -3.58 7.29 6.21
N MET A 259 -3.56 8.48 5.61
CA MET A 259 -2.32 9.22 5.35
C MET A 259 -1.68 9.76 6.65
N SER A 260 -2.48 10.22 7.61
CA SER A 260 -2.02 10.64 8.95
C SER A 260 -1.39 9.47 9.73
N GLU A 261 -2.02 8.29 9.67
CA GLU A 261 -1.50 7.03 10.23
C GLU A 261 -0.18 6.61 9.57
N GLN A 262 -0.08 6.70 8.24
CA GLN A 262 1.18 6.48 7.53
C GLN A 262 2.29 7.46 7.94
N ALA A 263 1.97 8.74 8.16
CA ALA A 263 2.93 9.75 8.59
C ALA A 263 3.42 9.47 10.03
N GLU A 264 2.53 9.00 10.91
CA GLU A 264 2.84 8.56 12.28
C GLU A 264 3.86 7.41 12.26
N ASP A 265 3.62 6.35 11.48
CA ASP A 265 4.54 5.20 11.31
C ASP A 265 5.93 5.60 10.78
N LEU A 266 5.99 6.67 9.97
CA LEU A 266 7.24 7.21 9.41
C LEU A 266 7.95 8.21 10.34
N GLY A 267 7.39 8.49 11.53
CA GLY A 267 7.90 9.48 12.49
C GLY A 267 7.69 10.94 12.07
N GLN A 268 6.83 11.19 11.07
CA GLN A 268 6.52 12.51 10.51
C GLN A 268 5.38 13.16 11.33
N ILE A 269 5.66 13.43 12.61
CA ILE A 269 4.63 13.81 13.60
C ILE A 269 3.87 15.09 13.21
N ARG A 270 4.55 16.11 12.69
CA ARG A 270 3.91 17.37 12.25
C ARG A 270 2.97 17.12 11.08
N GLU A 271 3.44 16.36 10.09
CA GLU A 271 2.68 16.02 8.89
C GLU A 271 1.47 15.14 9.25
N SER A 272 1.63 14.22 10.21
CA SER A 272 0.53 13.42 10.78
C SER A 272 -0.56 14.27 11.44
N VAL A 273 -0.18 15.25 12.27
CA VAL A 273 -1.11 16.22 12.89
C VAL A 273 -1.85 17.03 11.81
N THR A 274 -1.12 17.61 10.86
CA THR A 274 -1.71 18.42 9.76
C THR A 274 -2.71 17.60 8.93
N LEU A 275 -2.42 16.32 8.67
CA LEU A 275 -3.34 15.40 7.99
C LEU A 275 -4.59 15.09 8.85
N ALA A 276 -4.44 14.85 10.15
CA ALA A 276 -5.57 14.64 11.06
C ALA A 276 -6.50 15.88 11.14
N GLU A 277 -5.94 17.08 11.21
CA GLU A 277 -6.69 18.34 11.18
C GLU A 277 -7.39 18.55 9.83
N THR A 278 -6.73 18.23 8.72
CA THR A 278 -7.31 18.27 7.36
C THR A 278 -8.49 17.31 7.21
N ALA A 279 -8.37 16.09 7.73
CA ALA A 279 -9.46 15.11 7.74
C ALA A 279 -10.68 15.62 8.54
N ARG A 280 -10.45 16.26 9.69
CA ARG A 280 -11.49 16.87 10.53
C ARG A 280 -12.19 18.03 9.81
N ALA A 281 -11.42 18.94 9.21
CA ALA A 281 -11.95 20.07 8.45
C ALA A 281 -12.73 19.61 7.20
N GLY A 282 -12.31 18.50 6.58
CA GLY A 282 -12.96 17.93 5.40
C GLY A 282 -14.31 17.27 5.65
N TYR A 283 -14.61 16.90 6.91
CA TYR A 283 -15.88 16.28 7.30
C TYR A 283 -16.35 16.79 8.68
N PRO A 284 -16.83 18.04 8.80
CA PRO A 284 -17.20 18.66 10.07
C PRO A 284 -18.43 18.02 10.73
N GLY A 285 -19.20 17.21 10.00
CA GLY A 285 -20.32 16.40 10.50
C GLY A 285 -19.93 15.00 10.99
N ALA A 286 -18.65 14.77 11.32
CA ALA A 286 -18.16 13.49 11.80
C ALA A 286 -18.92 13.00 13.04
N SER A 287 -19.26 11.70 13.06
CA SER A 287 -19.84 11.10 14.27
C SER A 287 -18.83 11.14 15.42
N PRO A 288 -19.26 11.14 16.70
CA PRO A 288 -18.34 11.22 17.85
C PRO A 288 -17.23 10.16 17.84
N ARG A 289 -17.51 8.96 17.29
CA ARG A 289 -16.49 7.91 17.09
C ARG A 289 -15.43 8.30 16.06
N VAL A 290 -15.83 8.88 14.93
CA VAL A 290 -14.90 9.34 13.88
C VAL A 290 -14.11 10.55 14.39
N ALA A 291 -14.76 11.50 15.07
CA ALA A 291 -14.10 12.63 15.71
C ALA A 291 -13.02 12.17 16.70
N ALA A 292 -13.37 11.29 17.66
CA ALA A 292 -12.41 10.76 18.63
C ALA A 292 -11.20 10.05 17.99
N MET A 293 -11.40 9.33 16.88
CA MET A 293 -10.29 8.67 16.16
C MET A 293 -9.36 9.66 15.42
N LEU A 294 -9.84 10.87 15.11
CA LEU A 294 -9.02 11.97 14.61
C LEU A 294 -8.36 12.74 15.76
N ASP A 295 -9.09 12.99 16.85
CA ASP A 295 -8.62 13.68 18.04
C ASP A 295 -7.42 12.97 18.71
N LEU A 296 -7.36 11.63 18.65
CA LEU A 296 -6.22 10.79 19.06
C LEU A 296 -4.88 11.11 18.36
N ARG A 297 -4.89 11.92 17.29
CA ARG A 297 -3.70 12.32 16.51
C ARG A 297 -3.50 13.83 16.46
N THR A 298 -4.27 14.57 17.26
CA THR A 298 -4.08 16.01 17.45
C THR A 298 -3.14 16.27 18.62
N PRO A 299 -2.42 17.42 18.69
CA PRO A 299 -1.42 17.67 19.72
C PRO A 299 -1.95 17.65 21.18
N ALA A 300 -3.27 17.68 21.39
CA ALA A 300 -3.89 17.51 22.70
C ALA A 300 -3.77 16.06 23.26
N THR A 301 -3.49 15.07 22.42
CA THR A 301 -3.38 13.65 22.79
C THR A 301 -2.05 13.01 22.36
N ALA A 302 -1.21 13.73 21.62
CA ALA A 302 0.06 13.25 21.09
C ALA A 302 1.04 12.88 22.21
N GLN A 303 1.10 11.59 22.54
CA GLN A 303 2.04 11.03 23.49
C GLN A 303 3.45 11.05 22.87
N PRO A 304 4.52 11.43 23.61
CA PRO A 304 5.88 11.41 23.07
C PRO A 304 6.23 9.99 22.60
N PRO A 305 7.06 9.86 21.55
CA PRO A 305 7.29 8.58 20.90
C PRO A 305 7.76 7.54 21.91
N SER A 306 7.01 6.43 21.99
CA SER A 306 7.44 5.26 22.73
C SER A 306 8.79 4.81 22.17
N ALA A 307 9.84 4.92 22.98
CA ALA A 307 11.16 4.45 22.60
C ALA A 307 11.04 2.95 22.30
N ALA A 308 11.21 2.58 21.03
CA ALA A 308 11.10 1.19 20.58
C ALA A 308 11.97 0.32 21.47
N ALA A 309 11.33 -0.58 22.23
CA ALA A 309 12.03 -1.40 23.22
C ALA A 309 13.18 -2.13 22.51
N PRO A 310 14.43 -2.00 22.98
CA PRO A 310 15.56 -2.58 22.28
C PRO A 310 15.37 -4.09 22.19
N TRP A 311 15.46 -4.62 20.97
CA TRP A 311 15.34 -6.04 20.70
C TRP A 311 16.35 -6.81 21.57
N THR A 312 15.86 -7.50 22.58
CA THR A 312 16.65 -8.41 23.40
C THR A 312 16.76 -9.73 22.66
N PRO A 313 17.97 -10.18 22.25
CA PRO A 313 18.13 -11.54 21.77
C PRO A 313 17.72 -12.51 22.87
N PRO A 314 17.09 -13.66 22.54
CA PRO A 314 16.82 -14.69 23.54
C PRO A 314 18.15 -15.11 24.16
N SER A 315 18.20 -15.13 25.49
CA SER A 315 19.40 -15.56 26.21
C SER A 315 19.75 -16.98 25.77
N THR A 316 21.00 -17.17 25.35
CA THR A 316 21.56 -18.51 25.15
C THR A 316 21.54 -19.19 26.51
N GLY A 317 20.57 -20.10 26.70
CA GLY A 317 20.45 -20.87 27.92
C GLY A 317 21.75 -21.63 28.18
N SER A 318 22.50 -21.17 29.17
CA SER A 318 23.70 -21.87 29.64
C SER A 318 23.26 -23.25 30.15
N ALA A 319 23.64 -24.30 29.44
CA ALA A 319 23.38 -25.66 29.87
C ALA A 319 24.19 -25.95 31.14
N THR A 320 23.53 -25.84 32.30
CA THR A 320 24.13 -26.20 33.59
C THR A 320 24.39 -27.72 33.61
N PRO A 321 25.62 -28.18 33.91
CA PRO A 321 25.90 -29.60 34.02
C PRO A 321 25.18 -30.19 35.26
N PRO A 322 24.80 -31.48 35.24
CA PRO A 322 24.08 -32.11 36.35
C PRO A 322 24.98 -32.28 37.59
N ALA A 323 24.50 -31.79 38.74
CA ALA A 323 25.14 -32.03 40.03
C ALA A 323 24.83 -33.46 40.56
N PRO A 324 25.72 -34.07 41.37
CA PRO A 324 25.58 -35.46 41.83
C PRO A 324 24.53 -35.62 42.94
N ARG A 325 24.08 -36.87 43.15
CA ARG A 325 23.08 -37.22 44.17
C ARG A 325 23.67 -37.09 45.59
N GLY A 326 22.94 -36.38 46.45
CA GLY A 326 23.21 -36.25 47.89
C GLY A 326 21.94 -36.53 48.72
N SER A 327 22.11 -36.85 50.00
CA SER A 327 21.11 -37.58 50.81
C SER A 327 20.09 -36.73 51.58
N ARG A 328 18.99 -37.43 51.88
CA ARG A 328 17.71 -37.07 52.51
C ARG A 328 17.78 -36.56 53.97
N THR A 329 17.07 -35.46 54.25
CA THR A 329 16.37 -35.05 55.51
C THR A 329 15.43 -33.86 55.19
N GLY A 330 14.43 -33.45 56.00
CA GLY A 330 13.83 -34.13 57.16
C GLY A 330 12.87 -33.26 58.01
N ALA A 331 11.62 -33.04 57.55
CA ALA A 331 10.51 -32.34 58.26
C ALA A 331 10.71 -30.81 58.49
N THR A 332 9.73 -29.95 58.84
CA THR A 332 8.27 -30.03 59.09
C THR A 332 7.51 -28.94 58.28
N GLY A 333 6.17 -28.98 58.23
CA GLY A 333 5.36 -28.16 57.31
C GLY A 333 4.86 -26.80 57.82
N SER A 334 4.35 -25.99 56.89
CA SER A 334 3.44 -24.87 57.16
C SER A 334 2.58 -24.57 55.91
N THR A 335 1.27 -24.43 56.10
CA THR A 335 0.29 -24.27 55.02
C THR A 335 0.03 -22.79 54.73
N ARG A 336 0.26 -22.32 53.50
CA ARG A 336 -0.28 -21.05 52.99
C ARG A 336 -0.78 -21.19 51.54
N PRO A 337 -1.89 -20.53 51.17
CA PRO A 337 -2.53 -20.70 49.87
C PRO A 337 -1.76 -20.00 48.73
N GLN A 338 -1.90 -20.52 47.51
CA GLN A 338 -1.26 -19.94 46.33
C GLN A 338 -2.01 -18.68 45.82
N PRO A 339 -1.29 -17.66 45.33
CA PRO A 339 -1.87 -16.63 44.49
C PRO A 339 -2.11 -17.19 43.07
N MET A 340 -3.28 -16.89 42.48
CA MET A 340 -3.56 -17.26 41.09
C MET A 340 -2.67 -16.48 40.12
N PRO A 341 -2.04 -17.13 39.11
CA PRO A 341 -1.38 -16.41 38.03
C PRO A 341 -2.43 -15.81 37.08
N MET A 342 -2.41 -14.49 36.88
CA MET A 342 -3.12 -13.87 35.76
C MET A 342 -2.43 -14.25 34.44
N PRO A 343 -3.19 -14.45 33.35
CA PRO A 343 -2.60 -14.73 32.04
C PRO A 343 -1.87 -13.48 31.49
N ALA A 344 -0.61 -13.66 31.11
CA ALA A 344 0.14 -12.65 30.36
C ALA A 344 -0.41 -12.50 28.92
N PRO A 345 -0.30 -11.31 28.29
CA PRO A 345 -0.80 -11.09 26.94
C PRO A 345 -0.07 -11.97 25.91
N ALA A 346 -0.84 -12.64 25.06
CA ALA A 346 -0.32 -13.58 24.08
C ALA A 346 0.41 -12.87 22.92
N THR A 347 1.74 -12.88 22.96
CA THR A 347 2.59 -12.50 21.82
C THR A 347 2.63 -13.65 20.79
N SER A 348 1.73 -13.60 19.80
CA SER A 348 1.66 -14.62 18.75
C SER A 348 2.84 -14.50 17.77
N THR A 349 3.86 -15.33 17.94
CA THR A 349 4.90 -15.54 16.93
C THR A 349 4.47 -16.64 15.97
N TRP A 350 4.23 -16.27 14.70
CA TRP A 350 3.88 -17.24 13.66
C TRP A 350 5.13 -17.81 13.00
N ARG A 351 5.21 -19.14 12.92
CA ARG A 351 6.28 -19.87 12.22
C ARG A 351 5.66 -20.67 11.09
N THR A 352 5.95 -20.30 9.85
CA THR A 352 5.52 -21.05 8.66
C THR A 352 6.51 -22.18 8.36
N GLY A 353 5.98 -23.37 8.08
CA GLY A 353 6.74 -24.52 7.59
C GLY A 353 6.13 -25.02 6.29
N VAL A 354 6.94 -25.14 5.24
CA VAL A 354 6.51 -25.68 3.95
C VAL A 354 7.01 -27.12 3.85
N GLY A 355 6.09 -28.08 3.87
CA GLY A 355 6.37 -29.48 3.52
C GLY A 355 6.24 -29.70 2.01
N PRO A 356 7.00 -30.64 1.40
CA PRO A 356 6.95 -30.89 -0.03
C PRO A 356 5.64 -31.58 -0.44
N ALA A 357 4.99 -31.07 -1.49
CA ALA A 357 3.83 -31.72 -2.09
C ALA A 357 4.29 -32.88 -3.01
N SER A 358 3.78 -34.08 -2.76
CA SER A 358 4.01 -35.24 -3.62
C SER A 358 3.28 -35.10 -4.96
N THR A 359 3.97 -35.42 -6.05
CA THR A 359 3.45 -35.31 -7.41
C THR A 359 2.66 -36.55 -7.80
N CYS A 360 1.46 -36.39 -8.36
CA CYS A 360 0.75 -37.46 -9.04
C CYS A 360 0.04 -36.90 -10.29
N ALA A 361 0.34 -37.48 -11.46
CA ALA A 361 -0.11 -37.01 -12.78
C ALA A 361 -1.37 -37.79 -13.26
N PRO A 362 -2.11 -37.30 -14.28
CA PRO A 362 -3.57 -37.39 -14.26
C PRO A 362 -4.20 -38.43 -15.21
N ARG A 363 -5.47 -38.75 -14.95
CA ARG A 363 -6.44 -39.16 -15.99
C ARG A 363 -7.70 -38.29 -15.93
N CYS A 364 -8.07 -37.78 -17.11
CA CYS A 364 -9.33 -37.20 -17.58
C CYS A 364 -10.37 -36.64 -16.58
N GLY A 365 -10.79 -35.38 -16.81
CA GLY A 365 -12.11 -34.90 -16.38
C GLY A 365 -12.08 -33.60 -15.57
N CYS A 366 -12.32 -32.48 -16.25
CA CYS A 366 -12.79 -31.18 -15.74
C CYS A 366 -12.63 -30.90 -14.24
N ARG A 367 -11.63 -30.09 -13.86
CA ARG A 367 -11.63 -29.37 -12.57
C ARG A 367 -11.51 -27.87 -12.78
N THR A 368 -12.54 -27.14 -12.39
CA THR A 368 -12.50 -25.70 -12.13
C THR A 368 -11.52 -25.45 -10.97
N PRO A 369 -10.59 -24.49 -11.05
CA PRO A 369 -9.79 -24.12 -9.89
C PRO A 369 -10.67 -23.39 -8.87
N ALA A 370 -10.82 -23.97 -7.68
CA ALA A 370 -11.38 -23.30 -6.51
C ALA A 370 -10.23 -22.87 -5.60
N MET A 371 -10.26 -21.64 -5.10
CA MET A 371 -9.27 -21.15 -4.13
C MET A 371 -9.70 -21.60 -2.74
N LEU A 372 -8.94 -22.52 -2.13
CA LEU A 372 -9.18 -23.00 -0.77
C LEU A 372 -8.37 -22.15 0.22
N VAL A 373 -9.03 -21.45 1.13
CA VAL A 373 -8.38 -20.73 2.24
C VAL A 373 -8.93 -21.29 3.55
N THR A 374 -8.06 -21.88 4.35
CA THR A 374 -8.40 -22.48 5.65
C THR A 374 -7.81 -21.64 6.78
N ALA A 375 -8.67 -21.06 7.62
CA ALA A 375 -8.28 -20.40 8.86
C ALA A 375 -9.18 -20.91 10.00
N ARG A 376 -8.57 -21.29 11.12
CA ARG A 376 -9.19 -21.79 12.39
C ARG A 376 -10.65 -22.28 12.26
N GLY A 377 -10.82 -23.50 11.77
CA GLY A 377 -12.10 -24.23 11.85
C GLY A 377 -13.14 -23.91 10.76
N ALA A 378 -12.93 -22.90 9.92
CA ALA A 378 -13.81 -22.62 8.79
C ALA A 378 -13.13 -22.95 7.45
N THR A 379 -13.83 -23.73 6.61
CA THR A 379 -13.48 -23.93 5.19
C THR A 379 -14.57 -23.28 4.35
N LEU A 380 -14.22 -22.23 3.61
CA LEU A 380 -15.13 -21.58 2.67
C LEU A 380 -14.67 -21.86 1.23
N ILE A 381 -15.58 -22.40 0.42
CA ILE A 381 -15.36 -22.70 -0.99
C ILE A 381 -16.03 -21.59 -1.80
N TRP A 382 -15.27 -20.91 -2.65
CA TRP A 382 -15.81 -19.88 -3.56
C TRP A 382 -15.65 -20.30 -5.02
N PRO A 383 -16.72 -20.21 -5.84
CA PRO A 383 -16.62 -20.37 -7.28
C PRO A 383 -16.05 -19.10 -7.92
N LEU A 384 -15.07 -19.26 -8.82
CA LEU A 384 -14.63 -18.19 -9.71
C LEU A 384 -15.70 -17.93 -10.80
N PRO A 385 -15.83 -16.70 -11.31
CA PRO A 385 -16.73 -16.41 -12.42
C PRO A 385 -16.35 -17.21 -13.67
N THR A 386 -17.37 -17.76 -14.34
CA THR A 386 -17.22 -18.66 -15.49
C THR A 386 -16.56 -17.94 -16.67
N CYS A 387 -15.49 -18.53 -17.19
CA CYS A 387 -14.84 -18.05 -18.42
C CYS A 387 -15.74 -18.35 -19.63
N VAL A 388 -16.46 -17.34 -20.13
CA VAL A 388 -17.25 -17.47 -21.36
C VAL A 388 -16.30 -17.57 -22.55
N ARG A 389 -16.14 -18.80 -23.05
CA ARG A 389 -15.26 -19.13 -24.17
C ARG A 389 -15.89 -18.71 -25.50
N THR A 390 -15.56 -17.51 -25.98
CA THR A 390 -15.83 -17.12 -27.37
C THR A 390 -14.91 -17.88 -28.32
N SER A 391 -15.47 -18.81 -29.10
CA SER A 391 -14.74 -19.42 -30.21
C SER A 391 -14.66 -18.46 -31.41
N PRO A 392 -13.50 -18.33 -32.08
CA PRO A 392 -13.40 -17.58 -33.32
C PRO A 392 -14.04 -18.37 -34.47
N ARG A 393 -15.10 -17.85 -35.09
CA ARG A 393 -15.50 -18.30 -36.43
C ARG A 393 -14.69 -17.55 -37.47
N SER A 394 -13.92 -18.30 -38.26
CA SER A 394 -13.25 -17.82 -39.46
C SER A 394 -14.26 -17.30 -40.48
N THR A 395 -14.05 -16.09 -40.97
CA THR A 395 -14.79 -15.51 -42.10
C THR A 395 -13.88 -15.47 -43.32
N THR A 396 -14.34 -16.05 -44.44
CA THR A 396 -13.84 -15.76 -45.79
C THR A 396 -15.03 -15.84 -46.75
N PRO A 397 -15.20 -14.90 -47.70
CA PRO A 397 -16.45 -14.77 -48.47
C PRO A 397 -16.36 -15.36 -49.88
N SER A 398 -17.50 -15.82 -50.41
CA SER A 398 -17.75 -16.05 -51.85
C SER A 398 -19.27 -16.18 -52.14
N PRO A 399 -19.74 -16.04 -53.39
CA PRO A 399 -20.90 -15.18 -53.66
C PRO A 399 -22.23 -15.89 -53.92
N TRP A 400 -23.30 -15.10 -53.80
CA TRP A 400 -24.69 -15.32 -54.27
C TRP A 400 -24.83 -15.23 -55.81
N PRO A 401 -26.01 -15.43 -56.47
CA PRO A 401 -27.37 -15.85 -56.03
C PRO A 401 -27.92 -17.01 -56.93
N PRO A 402 -29.23 -17.21 -57.25
CA PRO A 402 -30.52 -16.80 -56.64
C PRO A 402 -31.53 -17.96 -56.40
N GLY A 403 -32.63 -17.74 -55.65
CA GLY A 403 -33.63 -18.82 -55.47
C GLY A 403 -34.96 -18.59 -54.72
N ARG A 404 -35.83 -17.70 -55.22
CA ARG A 404 -37.32 -17.69 -55.04
C ARG A 404 -37.95 -17.44 -53.65
N TRP A 405 -39.25 -17.15 -53.69
CA TRP A 405 -40.11 -16.56 -52.66
C TRP A 405 -41.19 -17.53 -52.14
N ARG A 406 -41.50 -17.46 -50.83
CA ARG A 406 -42.83 -17.54 -50.18
C ARG A 406 -43.69 -18.82 -50.34
N PRO A 407 -44.82 -19.01 -49.60
CA PRO A 407 -45.57 -18.09 -48.70
C PRO A 407 -44.78 -17.43 -47.56
#